data_AF-A0A398AXN1-F1
#
_entry.id   AF-A0A398AXN1-F1
#
_cell.length_a   1.000
_cell.length_b   1.000
_cell.length_c   1.000
_cell.angle_alpha   90.00
_cell.angle_beta   90.00
_cell.angle_gamma   90.00
#
_symmetry.space_group_name_H-M   'P 1'
#
loop_
_entity.id
_entity.type
_entity.pdbx_description
1 polymer ?
#
loop_
_entity_poly.entity_id
_entity_poly.type
_entity_poly.pdbx_seq_one_letter_code
_entity_poly.pdbx_strand_id
1 'polypeptide(L)'
;MLILDGLYNTVILEVSSDELISILKEIKNKKEIDIDLLKYKIHIFEKKKRIEEAYYQSLSTFRKLFTGRPPGHHQAVEYLVNVKERFNEIEKIKQKIRALNSILSLLEAEPNRREIVLSPSLIEELREWQETEDN
;
A
#
# COMPACT_ATOMS: atom_id res chain seq x y z
N MET A 1 7.56 -21.79 16.91
CA MET A 1 8.58 -20.99 16.21
C MET A 1 8.67 -19.66 16.93
N LEU A 2 9.86 -19.22 17.31
CA LEU A 2 10.09 -18.00 18.07
C LEU A 2 10.25 -16.82 17.11
N ILE A 3 9.42 -15.79 17.29
CA ILE A 3 9.53 -14.52 16.57
C ILE A 3 10.35 -13.57 17.43
N LEU A 4 11.50 -13.14 16.90
CA LEU A 4 12.44 -12.25 17.56
C LEU A 4 12.33 -10.82 17.01
N ASP A 5 12.44 -9.84 17.90
CA ASP A 5 12.55 -8.43 17.50
C ASP A 5 13.91 -8.17 16.85
N GLY A 6 13.93 -7.60 15.65
CA GLY A 6 15.16 -7.15 15.00
C GLY A 6 15.93 -6.05 15.75
N LEU A 7 15.31 -5.31 16.67
CA LEU A 7 15.97 -4.29 17.48
C LEU A 7 16.53 -4.81 18.79
N TYR A 8 15.78 -5.66 19.50
CA TYR A 8 16.10 -6.06 20.87
C TYR A 8 16.38 -7.56 21.02
N ASN A 9 16.23 -8.35 19.95
CA ASN A 9 16.36 -9.81 19.91
C ASN A 9 15.57 -10.52 21.04
N THR A 10 14.45 -9.92 21.43
CA THR A 10 13.52 -10.45 22.42
C THR A 10 12.48 -11.32 21.73
N VAL A 11 12.09 -12.43 22.37
CA VAL A 11 10.97 -13.26 21.91
C VAL A 11 9.69 -12.48 22.13
N ILE A 12 8.95 -12.20 21.06
CA ILE A 12 7.69 -11.44 21.12
C ILE A 12 6.49 -12.36 21.03
N LEU A 13 6.58 -13.39 20.20
CA LEU A 13 5.48 -14.30 19.88
C LEU A 13 6.01 -15.71 19.62
N GLU A 14 5.27 -16.71 20.08
CA GLU A 14 5.49 -18.12 19.74
C GLU A 14 4.27 -18.64 18.98
N VAL A 15 4.47 -18.94 17.70
CA VAL A 15 3.43 -19.47 16.80
C VAL A 15 3.97 -20.64 15.99
N SER A 16 3.10 -21.45 15.38
CA SER A 16 3.57 -22.48 14.45
C SER A 16 4.13 -21.84 13.16
N SER A 17 5.04 -22.53 12.47
CA SER A 17 5.60 -22.01 11.20
C SER A 17 4.52 -21.85 10.14
N ASP A 18 3.57 -22.79 10.07
CA ASP A 18 2.48 -22.76 9.09
C ASP A 18 1.51 -21.60 9.35
N GLU A 19 1.20 -21.35 10.62
CA GLU A 19 0.39 -20.21 11.05
C GLU A 19 1.06 -18.88 10.73
N LEU A 20 2.36 -18.73 11.03
CA LEU A 20 3.12 -17.52 10.66
C LEU A 20 3.09 -17.29 9.15
N ILE A 21 3.30 -18.34 8.34
CA ILE A 21 3.23 -18.25 6.88
C ILE A 21 1.83 -17.81 6.43
N SER A 22 0.77 -18.34 7.03
CA SER A 22 -0.61 -17.95 6.73
C SER A 22 -0.83 -16.47 7.01
N ILE A 23 -0.49 -16.01 8.22
CA ILE A 23 -0.66 -14.61 8.63
C ILE A 23 0.12 -13.67 7.70
N LEU A 24 1.38 -13.99 7.39
CA LEU A 24 2.20 -13.18 6.47
C LEU A 24 1.61 -13.12 5.05
N LYS A 25 1.01 -14.22 4.57
CA LYS A 25 0.31 -14.25 3.27
C LYS A 25 -0.93 -13.38 3.29
N GLU A 26 -1.68 -13.36 4.38
CA GLU A 26 -2.86 -12.50 4.53
C GLU A 26 -2.50 -11.02 4.61
N ILE A 27 -1.49 -10.66 5.41
CA ILE A 27 -0.96 -9.29 5.47
C ILE A 27 -0.51 -8.83 4.08
N LYS A 28 0.19 -9.71 3.33
CA LYS A 28 0.57 -9.43 1.95
C LYS A 28 -0.65 -9.20 1.07
N ASN A 29 -1.66 -10.06 1.13
CA ASN A 29 -2.88 -9.94 0.33
C ASN A 29 -3.62 -8.62 0.60
N LYS A 30 -3.74 -8.23 1.88
CA LYS A 30 -4.31 -6.93 2.27
C LYS A 30 -3.58 -5.75 1.63
N LYS A 31 -2.23 -5.80 1.61
CA LYS A 31 -1.40 -4.77 0.95
C LYS A 31 -1.57 -4.76 -0.57
N GLU A 32 -1.76 -5.91 -1.20
CA GLU A 32 -2.04 -5.99 -2.64
C GLU A 32 -3.41 -5.36 -2.97
N ILE A 33 -4.42 -5.61 -2.14
CA ILE A 33 -5.74 -4.96 -2.23
C ILE A 33 -5.59 -3.43 -2.08
N ASP A 34 -4.81 -2.95 -1.11
CA ASP A 34 -4.57 -1.51 -0.91
C ASP A 34 -3.93 -0.85 -2.14
N ILE A 35 -2.98 -1.53 -2.80
CA ILE A 35 -2.39 -1.06 -4.05
C ILE A 35 -3.46 -0.90 -5.13
N ASP A 36 -4.35 -1.89 -5.27
CA ASP A 36 -5.38 -1.84 -6.31
C ASP A 36 -6.44 -0.79 -6.04
N LEU A 37 -6.78 -0.53 -4.77
CA LEU A 37 -7.63 0.58 -4.37
C LEU A 37 -6.98 1.94 -4.72
N LEU A 38 -5.67 2.10 -4.51
CA LEU A 38 -4.95 3.32 -4.89
C LEU A 38 -4.93 3.51 -6.41
N LYS A 39 -4.63 2.46 -7.18
CA LYS A 39 -4.68 2.50 -8.66
C LYS A 39 -6.08 2.87 -9.16
N TYR A 40 -7.12 2.29 -8.57
CA TYR A 40 -8.50 2.60 -8.93
C TYR A 40 -8.82 4.07 -8.69
N LYS A 41 -8.44 4.62 -7.53
CA LYS A 41 -8.62 6.05 -7.22
C LYS A 41 -7.88 6.96 -8.20
N ILE A 42 -6.66 6.61 -8.61
CA ILE A 42 -5.91 7.34 -9.65
C ILE A 42 -6.68 7.28 -10.97
N HIS A 43 -7.12 6.10 -11.39
CA HIS A 43 -7.84 5.91 -12.65
C HIS A 43 -9.12 6.75 -12.73
N ILE A 44 -9.92 6.77 -11.66
CA ILE A 44 -11.14 7.58 -11.58
C ILE A 44 -10.82 9.08 -11.69
N PHE A 45 -9.78 9.54 -11.00
CA PHE A 45 -9.34 10.93 -11.07
C PHE A 45 -8.92 11.33 -12.50
N GLU A 46 -8.08 10.52 -13.14
CA GLU A 46 -7.62 10.80 -14.51
C GLU A 46 -8.75 10.71 -15.55
N LYS A 47 -9.70 9.79 -15.37
CA LYS A 47 -10.90 9.72 -16.21
C LYS A 47 -11.73 10.99 -16.09
N LYS A 48 -11.99 11.46 -14.86
CA LYS A 48 -12.71 12.71 -14.62
C LYS A 48 -12.00 13.89 -15.28
N LYS A 49 -10.68 14.01 -15.08
CA LYS A 49 -9.87 15.08 -15.67
C LYS A 49 -9.93 15.09 -17.20
N ARG A 50 -9.83 13.93 -17.85
CA ARG A 50 -9.96 13.83 -19.33
C ARG A 50 -11.32 14.27 -19.84
N ILE A 51 -12.41 13.93 -19.13
CA ILE A 51 -13.75 14.36 -19.50
C ILE A 51 -13.89 15.88 -19.37
N GLU A 52 -13.38 16.47 -18.29
CA GLU A 52 -13.38 17.92 -18.08
C GLU A 52 -12.55 18.67 -19.14
N GLU A 53 -11.39 18.14 -19.50
CA GLU A 53 -10.54 18.70 -20.55
C GLU A 53 -11.20 18.58 -21.93
N ALA A 54 -11.79 17.44 -22.28
CA ALA A 54 -12.51 17.25 -23.53
C ALA A 54 -13.74 18.19 -23.63
N TYR A 55 -14.48 18.34 -22.54
CA TYR A 55 -15.59 19.30 -22.45
C TYR A 55 -15.09 20.73 -22.64
N TYR A 56 -14.03 21.14 -21.92
CA TYR A 56 -13.46 22.48 -22.09
C TYR A 56 -13.00 22.72 -23.52
N GLN A 57 -12.36 21.73 -24.16
CA GLN A 57 -11.88 21.86 -25.53
C GLN A 57 -13.00 21.97 -26.57
N SER A 58 -14.15 21.34 -26.32
CA SER A 58 -15.32 21.44 -27.21
C SER A 58 -16.07 22.78 -27.11
N LEU A 59 -15.79 23.60 -26.10
CA LEU A 59 -16.38 24.93 -25.98
C LEU A 59 -15.82 25.92 -27.01
N SER A 60 -16.68 26.80 -27.51
CA SER A 60 -16.27 27.92 -28.36
C SER A 60 -15.39 28.92 -27.60
N THR A 61 -14.56 29.68 -28.32
CA THR A 61 -13.65 30.68 -27.75
C THR A 61 -14.36 31.68 -26.85
N PHE A 62 -15.56 32.12 -27.25
CA PHE A 62 -16.39 33.02 -26.44
C PHE A 62 -16.79 32.35 -25.12
N ARG A 63 -17.29 31.11 -25.15
CA ARG A 63 -17.67 30.37 -23.92
C ARG A 63 -16.45 30.10 -23.02
N LYS A 64 -15.27 29.82 -23.58
CA LYS A 64 -14.02 29.61 -22.83
C LYS A 64 -13.61 30.82 -21.98
N LEU A 65 -13.92 32.04 -22.43
CA LEU A 65 -13.62 33.27 -21.68
C LEU A 65 -14.49 33.44 -20.43
N PHE A 66 -15.70 32.85 -20.41
CA PHE A 66 -16.65 32.98 -19.30
C PHE A 66 -16.71 31.76 -18.37
N THR A 67 -15.92 30.71 -18.60
CA THR A 67 -16.01 29.46 -17.81
C THR A 67 -15.26 29.48 -16.46
N GLY A 68 -14.59 30.58 -16.10
CA GLY A 68 -13.99 30.76 -14.77
C GLY A 68 -13.01 29.65 -14.36
N ARG A 69 -12.26 29.08 -15.33
CA ARG A 69 -11.37 27.92 -15.08
C ARG A 69 -10.33 28.25 -13.99
N PRO A 70 -10.14 27.38 -12.99
CA PRO A 70 -9.17 27.62 -11.93
C PRO A 70 -7.74 27.77 -12.49
N PRO A 71 -6.88 28.56 -11.83
CA PRO A 71 -5.50 28.77 -12.26
C PRO A 71 -4.75 27.45 -12.39
N GLY A 72 -3.83 27.38 -13.38
CA GLY A 72 -3.06 26.16 -13.65
C GLY A 72 -2.27 25.62 -12.45
N HIS A 73 -1.90 26.49 -11.50
CA HIS A 73 -1.25 26.07 -10.26
C HIS A 73 -2.13 25.15 -9.39
N HIS A 74 -3.41 25.46 -9.22
CA HIS A 74 -4.33 24.60 -8.46
C HIS A 74 -4.48 23.23 -9.12
N GLN A 75 -4.56 23.19 -10.45
CA GLN A 75 -4.66 21.94 -11.22
C GLN A 75 -3.39 21.08 -11.09
N ALA A 76 -2.21 21.71 -10.96
CA ALA A 76 -0.95 21.02 -10.73
C ALA A 76 -0.87 20.43 -9.32
N VAL A 77 -1.30 21.19 -8.30
CA VAL A 77 -1.36 20.72 -6.91
C VAL A 77 -2.32 19.55 -6.78
N GLU A 78 -3.52 19.64 -7.36
CA GLU A 78 -4.49 18.55 -7.36
C GLU A 78 -3.94 17.27 -7.99
N TYR A 79 -3.21 17.40 -9.10
CA TYR A 79 -2.58 16.26 -9.76
C TYR A 79 -1.46 15.65 -8.91
N LEU A 80 -0.65 16.48 -8.26
CA LEU A 80 0.42 16.03 -7.36
C LEU A 80 -0.16 15.16 -6.23
N VAL A 81 -1.20 15.65 -5.56
CA VAL A 81 -1.83 14.92 -4.43
C VAL A 81 -2.57 13.67 -4.90
N ASN A 82 -3.40 13.78 -5.95
CA ASN A 82 -4.28 12.67 -6.34
C ASN A 82 -3.59 11.58 -7.17
N VAL A 83 -2.41 11.86 -7.73
CA VAL A 83 -1.70 10.93 -8.61
C VAL A 83 -0.30 10.65 -8.06
N LYS A 84 0.56 11.68 -7.96
CA LYS A 84 1.97 11.48 -7.62
C LYS A 84 2.15 10.93 -6.20
N GLU A 85 1.47 11.50 -5.21
CA GLU A 85 1.56 11.02 -3.82
C GLU A 85 1.02 9.60 -3.70
N ARG A 86 -0.08 9.27 -4.36
CA ARG A 86 -0.63 7.90 -4.38
C ARG A 86 0.30 6.89 -5.05
N PHE A 87 1.00 7.27 -6.11
CA PHE A 87 2.04 6.43 -6.68
C PHE A 87 3.20 6.21 -5.71
N ASN A 88 3.62 7.24 -4.97
CA ASN A 88 4.64 7.10 -3.94
C ASN A 88 4.17 6.15 -2.82
N GLU A 89 2.90 6.21 -2.43
CA GLU A 89 2.30 5.26 -1.48
C GLU A 89 2.34 3.84 -2.02
N ILE A 90 1.94 3.62 -3.28
CA ILE A 90 2.05 2.31 -3.94
C ILE A 90 3.48 1.78 -3.90
N GLU A 91 4.49 2.61 -4.19
CA GLU A 91 5.89 2.18 -4.14
C GLU A 91 6.34 1.80 -2.73
N LYS A 92 5.92 2.54 -1.70
CA LYS A 92 6.17 2.16 -0.30
C LYS A 92 5.52 0.81 0.04
N ILE A 93 4.28 0.58 -0.38
CA ILE A 93 3.58 -0.70 -0.14
C ILE A 93 4.30 -1.84 -0.87
N LYS A 94 4.75 -1.63 -2.11
CA LYS A 94 5.53 -2.63 -2.86
C LYS A 94 6.84 -2.98 -2.16
N GLN A 95 7.54 -2.01 -1.56
CA GLN A 95 8.74 -2.28 -0.78
C GLN A 95 8.43 -3.18 0.43
N LYS A 96 7.33 -2.92 1.14
CA LYS A 96 6.85 -3.79 2.24
C LYS A 96 6.53 -5.21 1.74
N ILE A 97 5.83 -5.34 0.60
CA ILE A 97 5.53 -6.66 0.00
C ILE A 97 6.82 -7.40 -0.37
N ARG A 98 7.85 -6.72 -0.88
CA ARG A 98 9.14 -7.37 -1.17
C ARG A 98 9.79 -7.91 0.10
N ALA A 99 9.78 -7.15 1.19
CA ALA A 99 10.28 -7.62 2.48
C ALA A 99 9.51 -8.86 2.98
N LEU A 100 8.18 -8.84 2.88
CA LEU A 100 7.33 -9.98 3.21
C LEU A 100 7.65 -11.21 2.36
N ASN A 101 7.82 -11.04 1.04
CA ASN A 101 8.17 -12.13 0.13
C ASN A 101 9.55 -12.73 0.47
N SER A 102 10.53 -11.90 0.83
CA SER A 102 11.84 -12.39 1.28
C SER A 102 11.70 -13.26 2.54
N ILE A 103 10.92 -12.81 3.52
CA ILE A 103 10.65 -13.56 4.76
C ILE A 103 9.95 -14.89 4.44
N LEU A 104 8.88 -14.85 3.64
CA LEU A 104 8.16 -16.05 3.23
C LEU A 104 9.08 -17.05 2.51
N SER A 105 9.93 -16.57 1.59
CA SER A 105 10.87 -17.44 0.88
C SER A 105 11.90 -18.09 1.82
N LEU A 106 12.32 -17.39 2.88
CA LEU A 106 13.22 -17.94 3.89
C LEU A 106 12.52 -19.03 4.72
N LEU A 107 11.26 -18.82 5.06
CA LEU A 107 10.46 -19.81 5.81
C LEU A 107 10.18 -21.06 4.98
N GLU A 108 9.90 -20.89 3.69
CA GLU A 108 9.66 -22.00 2.76
C GLU A 108 10.96 -22.80 2.47
N ALA A 109 12.11 -22.14 2.42
CA ALA A 109 13.41 -22.79 2.21
C ALA A 109 13.94 -23.54 3.45
N GLU A 110 13.63 -23.07 4.65
CA GLU A 110 14.10 -23.65 5.92
C GLU A 110 12.92 -23.98 6.86
N PRO A 111 12.10 -25.00 6.56
CA PRO A 111 10.89 -25.31 7.33
C PRO A 111 11.17 -25.76 8.78
N ASN A 112 12.41 -26.19 9.08
CA ASN A 112 12.84 -26.57 10.42
C ASN A 112 13.40 -25.41 11.25
N ARG A 113 13.39 -24.19 10.71
CA ARG A 113 13.92 -23.02 11.39
C ARG A 113 13.06 -22.67 12.60
N ARG A 114 13.70 -22.65 13.77
CA ARG A 114 12.99 -22.43 15.05
C ARG A 114 12.81 -20.96 15.37
N GLU A 115 13.57 -20.06 14.74
CA GLU A 115 13.64 -18.65 15.08
C GLU A 115 13.68 -17.77 13.83
N ILE A 116 12.87 -16.71 13.79
CA ILE A 116 12.96 -15.69 12.74
C ILE A 116 13.01 -14.30 13.37
N VAL A 117 13.88 -13.47 12.80
CA VAL A 117 14.01 -12.07 13.17
C VAL A 117 13.15 -11.25 12.23
N LEU A 118 12.18 -10.53 12.78
CA LEU A 118 11.31 -9.65 12.02
C LEU A 118 11.63 -8.19 12.32
N SER A 119 11.42 -7.31 11.36
CA SER A 119 11.51 -5.87 11.59
C SER A 119 10.42 -5.40 12.56
N PRO A 120 10.66 -4.39 13.42
CA PRO A 120 9.67 -3.87 14.37
C PRO A 120 8.34 -3.50 13.74
N SER A 121 8.36 -2.88 12.56
CA SER A 121 7.14 -2.49 11.84
C SER A 121 6.29 -3.69 11.40
N LEU A 122 6.89 -4.87 11.18
CA LEU A 122 6.14 -6.09 10.86
C LEU A 122 5.58 -6.75 12.12
N ILE A 123 6.28 -6.60 13.26
CA ILE A 123 5.81 -7.08 14.56
C ILE A 123 4.57 -6.28 15.00
N GLU A 124 4.59 -4.96 14.82
CA GLU A 124 3.42 -4.12 15.07
C GLU A 124 2.25 -4.53 14.17
N GLU A 125 2.48 -4.70 12.86
CA GLU A 125 1.42 -5.15 11.93
C GLU A 125 0.89 -6.55 12.29
N LEU A 126 1.75 -7.47 12.76
CA LEU A 126 1.34 -8.79 13.24
C LEU A 126 0.48 -8.71 14.50
N ARG A 127 0.85 -7.84 15.45
CA ARG A 127 0.08 -7.62 16.68
C ARG A 127 -1.28 -6.99 16.38
N GLU A 128 -1.31 -5.97 15.53
CA GLU A 128 -2.56 -5.34 15.08
C GLU A 128 -3.49 -6.35 14.40
N TRP A 129 -2.93 -7.28 13.60
CA TRP A 129 -3.70 -8.35 12.98
C TRP A 129 -4.31 -9.29 14.02
N GLN A 130 -3.53 -9.74 15.01
CA GLN A 130 -4.05 -10.58 16.11
C GLN A 130 -5.19 -9.89 16.89
N GLU A 131 -5.06 -8.60 17.17
CA GLU A 131 -6.10 -7.83 17.89
C GLU A 131 -7.39 -7.66 17.06
N THR A 132 -7.29 -7.67 15.73
CA THR A 132 -8.47 -7.62 14.84
C THR A 132 -9.13 -8.97 14.59
N GLU A 133 -8.42 -10.08 14.78
CA GLU A 133 -8.96 -11.45 14.64
C GLU A 133 -9.75 -11.89 15.89
N ASP A 134 -9.38 -11.38 17.08
CA ASP A 134 -10.00 -11.70 18.37
C ASP A 134 -11.31 -10.91 18.66
N ASN A 135 -11.75 -10.01 17.76
CA ASN A 135 -12.97 -9.19 17.89
C ASN A 135 -14.03 -9.51 16.81
#